data_AF-A0A382D1Y3-F1
#
_entry.id   AF-A0A382D1Y3-F1
#
_cell.length_a   1.000
_cell.length_b   1.000
_cell.length_c   1.000
_cell.angle_alpha   90.00
_cell.angle_beta   90.00
_cell.angle_gamma   90.00
#
_symmetry.space_group_name_H-M   'P 1'
#
loop_
_entity.id
_entity.type
_entity.pdbx_description
1 polymer ?
#
loop_
_entity_poly.entity_id
_entity_poly.type
_entity_poly.pdbx_seq_one_letter_code
_entity_poly.pdbx_strand_id
1 'polypeptide(L)' 'HDEVHVEGMGATQGGAMGDIPGVRYKVFKVNGISLKQLVTGKKEKPRR' A
#
# COMPACT_ATOMS: atom_id res chain seq x y z
N HIS A 1 -6.95 5.07 -14.67
CA HIS A 1 -5.76 4.29 -14.30
C HIS A 1 -5.02 5.09 -13.23
N ASP A 2 -4.64 4.47 -12.11
CA ASP A 2 -3.97 5.12 -10.97
C ASP A 2 -2.55 4.58 -10.82
N GLU A 3 -1.61 5.43 -10.41
CA GLU A 3 -0.24 5.03 -10.09
C GLU A 3 -0.13 4.65 -8.61
N VAL A 4 0.37 3.45 -8.34
CA VAL A 4 0.49 2.91 -6.98
C VAL A 4 1.93 2.54 -6.68
N HIS A 5 2.38 2.85 -5.47
CA HIS A 5 3.67 2.39 -4.97
C HIS A 5 3.46 1.25 -3.98
N VAL A 6 4.18 0.16 -4.23
CA VAL A 6 4.17 -1.05 -3.42
C VAL A 6 5.47 -1.20 -2.66
N GLU A 7 5.38 -1.69 -1.42
CA GLU A 7 6.53 -2.09 -0.61
C GLU A 7 6.36 -3.57 -0.20
N GLY A 8 7.48 -4.26 0.04
CA GLY A 8 7.45 -5.63 0.53
C GLY A 8 6.81 -5.68 1.91
N MET A 9 6.00 -6.70 2.19
CA MET A 9 5.33 -6.82 3.50
C MET A 9 6.29 -7.17 4.64
N GLY A 10 7.56 -7.49 4.37
CA GLY A 10 8.55 -7.73 5.43
C GLY A 10 8.48 -9.14 6.04
N ALA A 11 7.87 -10.10 5.33
CA ALA A 11 7.92 -11.51 5.72
C ALA A 11 9.37 -12.02 5.69
N THR A 12 9.73 -12.83 6.68
CA THR A 12 10.96 -13.64 6.68
C THR A 12 10.99 -14.45 5.39
N GLN A 13 12.00 -14.20 4.55
CA GLN A 13 12.19 -14.82 3.22
C GLN A 13 11.24 -14.36 2.10
N GLY A 14 10.70 -13.14 2.15
CA GLY A 14 9.91 -12.58 1.03
C GLY A 14 8.61 -13.35 0.75
N GLY A 15 8.14 -14.10 1.74
CA GLY A 15 6.88 -14.83 1.71
C GLY A 15 5.65 -13.95 1.96
N ALA A 16 4.52 -14.61 2.16
CA ALA A 16 3.32 -13.95 2.65
C ALA A 16 3.43 -13.65 4.15
N MET A 17 3.03 -12.45 4.56
CA MET A 17 3.02 -12.06 5.97
C MET A 17 1.61 -12.27 6.54
N GLY A 18 1.50 -13.08 7.59
CA GLY A 18 0.25 -13.33 8.31
C GLY A 18 -0.68 -14.32 7.60
N ASP A 19 -1.98 -14.02 7.64
CA ASP A 19 -3.06 -14.94 7.26
C ASP A 19 -3.42 -14.96 5.77
N ILE A 20 -2.73 -14.17 4.93
CA ILE A 20 -3.06 -14.03 3.51
C ILE A 20 -2.05 -14.79 2.65
N PRO A 21 -2.33 -16.03 2.23
CA PRO A 21 -1.41 -16.80 1.39
C PRO A 21 -1.21 -16.12 0.02
N GLY A 22 0.04 -16.04 -0.42
CA GLY A 22 0.41 -15.53 -1.76
C GLY A 22 0.57 -14.01 -1.88
N VAL A 23 0.17 -13.21 -0.89
CA VAL A 23 0.36 -11.75 -0.94
C VAL A 23 1.69 -11.39 -0.31
N ARG A 24 2.61 -10.84 -1.11
CA ARG A 24 3.99 -10.49 -0.69
C ARG A 24 4.25 -9.00 -0.59
N TYR A 25 3.36 -8.20 -1.15
CA TYR A 25 3.50 -6.75 -1.29
C TYR A 25 2.25 -6.05 -0.77
N LYS A 26 2.44 -4.88 -0.15
CA LYS A 26 1.35 -3.98 0.25
C LYS A 26 1.50 -2.63 -0.43
N VAL A 27 0.38 -1.94 -0.63
CA VAL A 27 0.38 -0.59 -1.21
C VAL A 27 0.57 0.43 -0.10
N PHE A 28 1.47 1.39 -0.28
CA PHE A 28 1.72 2.46 0.70
C PHE A 28 1.44 3.86 0.16
N LYS A 29 1.46 4.04 -1.16
CA LYS A 29 1.21 5.32 -1.83
C LYS A 29 0.30 5.12 -3.05
N VAL A 30 -0.61 6.06 -3.26
CA VAL A 30 -1.46 6.13 -4.45
C VAL A 30 -1.41 7.55 -4.98
N ASN A 31 -1.09 7.74 -6.26
CA ASN A 31 -0.98 9.03 -6.95
C ASN A 31 -0.14 10.06 -6.17
N GLY A 32 0.98 9.63 -5.58
CA GLY A 32 1.86 10.50 -4.81
C GLY A 32 1.41 10.83 -3.38
N ILE A 33 0.30 10.26 -2.90
CA ILE A 33 -0.20 10.43 -1.52
C ILE A 33 -0.10 9.13 -0.72
N SER A 34 0.33 9.23 0.54
CA SER A 34 0.37 8.07 1.42
C SER A 34 -1.03 7.56 1.76
N LEU A 35 -1.24 6.25 1.58
CA LEU A 35 -2.49 5.56 1.88
C LEU A 35 -2.91 5.75 3.34
N LYS A 36 -1.95 5.78 4.28
CA LYS A 36 -2.23 6.07 5.70
C LYS A 36 -2.88 7.45 5.89
N GLN A 37 -2.45 8.46 5.14
CA GLN A 37 -3.00 9.81 5.23
C GLN A 37 -4.40 9.91 4.61
N LEU A 38 -4.67 9.13 3.56
CA LEU A 38 -6.00 8.98 2.98
C LEU A 38 -6.97 8.28 3.95
N VAL A 39 -6.54 7.16 4.56
CA VAL A 39 -7.36 6.39 5.51
C VAL A 39 -7.68 7.19 6.77
N THR A 40 -6.71 7.96 7.27
CA THR A 40 -6.91 8.83 8.44
C THR A 40 -7.62 10.15 8.10
N GLY A 41 -7.99 10.39 6.84
CA GLY A 41 -8.71 11.60 6.41
C GLY A 41 -7.90 12.89 6.48
N LYS A 42 -6.58 12.81 6.73
CA LYS A 42 -5.71 13.99 6.82
C LYS A 42 -5.38 14.60 5.46
N LYS A 43 -5.51 13.82 4.39
CA LYS A 43 -5.35 14.27 3.00
C LYS A 43 -6.43 13.64 2.15
N GLU A 44 -6.97 14.40 1.20
CA GLU A 44 -7.90 13.89 0.20
C GLU A 44 -7.16 13.32 -1.00
N LYS A 45 -7.76 12.33 -1.67
CA LYS A 45 -7.19 11.78 -2.90
C LYS A 45 -7.26 12.87 -3.97
N PRO A 46 -6.14 13.23 -4.63
CA PRO A 46 -6.17 14.14 -5.75
C PRO A 46 -6.96 13.45 -6.85
N ARG A 47 -8.15 13.95 -7.11
CA ARG A 47 -8.97 13.53 -8.26
C ARG A 47 -8.53 14.43 -9.42
N ARG A 48 -7.79 13.86 -10.36
CA ARG A 48 -7.62 14.39 -11.71
C ARG A 48 -8.15 13.35 -12.69
#